data_AF-A0A4P9UTX4-F1
#
_entry.id   AF-A0A4P9UTX4-F1
#
_cell.length_a   1.000
_cell.length_b   1.000
_cell.length_c   1.000
_cell.angle_alpha   90.00
_cell.angle_beta   90.00
_cell.angle_gamma   90.00
#
_symmetry.space_group_name_H-M   'P 1'
#
loop_
_entity.id
_entity.type
_entity.pdbx_description
1 polymer ?
#
loop_
_entity_poly.entity_id
_entity_poly.type
_entity_poly.pdbx_seq_one_letter_code
_entity_poly.pdbx_strand_id
1 'polypeptide(L)'
;MPFVHKVVSSDLFLVDSQDIGDLESISNEMTDLAFTFCNNYIKEELDTKYSAFFSAQPLNAWGIGNYQYVINAEVEIASPDTASITRRYACRIKYKKGDDQSGILNTDNWSVDGLSGIDEL
;
A
#
# COMPACT_ATOMS: atom_id res chain seq x y z
N MET A 1 3.17 -10.95 46.00
CA MET A 1 4.10 -11.20 44.88
C MET A 1 4.09 -10.00 43.94
N PRO A 2 5.13 -9.15 43.90
CA PRO A 2 5.07 -7.88 43.16
C PRO A 2 6.23 -7.74 42.16
N PHE A 3 6.12 -8.30 40.95
CA PHE A 3 7.09 -8.00 39.87
C PHE A 3 6.52 -8.04 38.44
N VAL A 4 5.19 -8.18 38.24
CA VAL A 4 4.60 -8.39 36.90
C VAL A 4 3.97 -7.11 36.29
N HIS A 5 3.83 -6.02 37.05
CA HIS A 5 3.08 -4.82 36.62
C HIS A 5 3.90 -3.75 35.86
N LYS A 6 5.16 -4.00 35.47
CA LYS A 6 6.01 -2.98 34.84
C LYS A 6 6.27 -3.13 33.35
N VAL A 7 5.61 -4.08 32.68
CA VAL A 7 5.81 -4.31 31.23
C VAL A 7 4.64 -3.81 30.36
N VAL A 8 3.55 -3.33 30.98
CA VAL A 8 2.34 -2.87 30.26
C VAL A 8 2.32 -1.36 30.05
N SER A 9 3.22 -0.62 30.70
CA SER A 9 3.30 0.85 30.65
C SER A 9 4.51 1.32 29.84
N SER A 10 4.78 0.68 28.69
CA SER A 10 5.76 1.18 27.74
C SER A 10 5.04 2.03 26.70
N ASP A 11 5.25 3.35 26.78
CA ASP A 11 4.91 4.34 25.73
C ASP A 11 5.52 3.99 24.34
N LEU A 12 6.35 2.94 24.28
CA LEU A 12 6.91 2.39 23.04
C LEU A 12 5.89 1.58 22.20
N PHE A 13 4.76 1.16 22.79
CA PHE A 13 3.74 0.36 22.08
C PHE A 13 2.50 1.15 21.66
N LEU A 14 2.27 2.33 22.22
CA LEU A 14 1.14 3.19 21.90
C LEU A 14 1.64 4.42 21.15
N VAL A 15 1.94 4.25 19.87
CA VAL A 15 1.95 5.41 18.97
C VAL A 15 0.49 5.79 18.80
N ASP A 16 0.05 6.87 19.46
CA ASP A 16 -1.25 7.48 19.24
C ASP A 16 -1.29 7.97 17.78
N SER A 17 -1.70 7.09 16.88
CA SER A 17 -2.07 7.45 15.53
C SER A 17 -3.54 7.83 15.53
N GLN A 18 -3.86 8.95 14.91
CA GLN A 18 -5.24 9.33 14.65
C GLN A 18 -5.88 8.50 13.55
N ASP A 19 -5.08 7.71 12.82
CA ASP A 19 -5.52 6.77 11.80
C ASP A 19 -5.77 5.40 12.41
N ILE A 20 -7.05 5.08 12.56
CA ILE A 20 -7.54 3.79 13.05
C ILE A 20 -7.86 2.91 11.84
N GLY A 21 -7.35 1.67 11.86
CA GLY A 21 -7.60 0.73 10.78
C GLY A 21 -9.08 0.39 10.64
N ASP A 22 -9.49 0.15 9.40
CA ASP A 22 -10.82 -0.31 9.02
C ASP A 22 -10.74 -1.74 8.46
N LEU A 23 -11.68 -2.59 8.87
CA LEU A 23 -11.82 -3.95 8.36
C LEU A 23 -12.62 -3.98 7.06
N GLU A 24 -13.39 -2.93 6.79
CA GLU A 24 -14.11 -2.75 5.53
C GLU A 24 -13.21 -2.08 4.49
N SER A 25 -13.51 -2.34 3.21
CA SER A 25 -12.84 -1.64 2.15
C SER A 25 -13.28 -0.18 2.17
N ILE A 26 -12.33 0.73 2.26
CA ILE A 26 -12.56 2.18 2.26
C ILE A 26 -12.11 2.77 0.93
N SER A 27 -12.84 3.78 0.46
CA SER A 27 -12.44 4.60 -0.68
C SER A 27 -12.41 6.05 -0.22
N ASN A 28 -11.21 6.54 0.04
CA ASN A 28 -10.92 7.91 0.40
C ASN A 28 -9.66 8.40 -0.32
N GLU A 29 -9.35 9.69 -0.16
CA GLU A 29 -8.20 10.33 -0.81
C GLU A 29 -6.87 9.60 -0.54
N MET A 30 -6.67 9.11 0.69
CA MET A 30 -5.44 8.41 1.06
C MET A 30 -5.32 7.03 0.40
N THR A 31 -6.41 6.26 0.32
CA THR A 31 -6.40 4.98 -0.40
C THR A 31 -6.26 5.15 -1.91
N ASP A 32 -6.78 6.24 -2.46
CA ASP A 32 -6.66 6.55 -3.90
C ASP A 32 -5.21 6.94 -4.26
N LEU A 33 -4.57 7.73 -3.40
CA LEU A 33 -3.15 8.05 -3.51
C LEU A 33 -2.29 6.80 -3.31
N ALA A 34 -2.58 5.99 -2.30
CA ALA A 34 -1.90 4.72 -2.06
C ALA A 34 -1.95 3.80 -3.30
N PHE A 35 -3.12 3.66 -3.92
CA PHE A 35 -3.28 2.92 -5.18
C PHE A 35 -2.43 3.51 -6.31
N THR A 36 -2.44 4.83 -6.46
CA THR A 36 -1.64 5.53 -7.49
C THR A 36 -0.15 5.28 -7.30
N PHE A 37 0.37 5.41 -6.08
CA PHE A 37 1.78 5.18 -5.78
C PHE A 37 2.18 3.71 -5.92
N CYS A 38 1.31 2.76 -5.54
CA CYS A 38 1.51 1.35 -5.82
C CYS A 38 1.64 1.08 -7.32
N ASN A 39 0.74 1.63 -8.15
CA ASN A 39 0.80 1.46 -9.60
C ASN A 39 2.09 2.04 -10.20
N ASN A 40 2.53 3.20 -9.73
CA ASN A 40 3.78 3.81 -10.18
C ASN A 40 4.99 2.97 -9.78
N TYR A 41 5.04 2.49 -8.53
CA TYR A 41 6.08 1.59 -8.06
C TYR A 41 6.16 0.32 -8.92
N ILE A 42 5.02 -0.29 -9.23
CA ILE A 42 4.98 -1.47 -10.11
C ILE A 42 5.54 -1.14 -11.50
N LYS A 43 5.20 0.01 -12.09
CA LYS A 43 5.73 0.42 -13.40
C LYS A 43 7.24 0.63 -13.38
N GLU A 44 7.80 1.10 -12.28
CA GLU A 44 9.23 1.35 -12.11
C GLU A 44 10.01 0.05 -11.89
N GLU A 45 9.44 -0.91 -11.16
CA GLU A 45 10.07 -2.21 -10.89
C GLU A 45 9.94 -3.20 -12.07
N LEU A 46 8.87 -3.08 -12.86
CA LEU A 46 8.64 -3.99 -13.99
C LEU A 46 9.67 -3.75 -15.09
N ASP A 47 10.27 -4.84 -15.60
CA ASP A 47 11.23 -4.77 -16.70
C ASP A 47 10.61 -4.05 -17.92
N THR A 48 11.40 -3.19 -18.55
CA THR A 48 11.07 -2.43 -19.76
C THR A 48 10.46 -3.25 -20.91
N LYS A 49 10.67 -4.57 -20.93
CA LYS A 49 10.05 -5.48 -21.91
C LYS A 49 8.55 -5.66 -21.71
N TYR A 50 8.01 -5.40 -20.53
CA TYR A 50 6.59 -5.52 -20.25
C TYR A 50 5.90 -4.16 -20.28
N SER A 51 4.62 -4.16 -20.66
CA SER A 51 3.73 -3.00 -20.52
C SER A 51 2.64 -3.32 -19.52
N ALA A 52 2.47 -2.48 -18.49
CA ALA A 52 1.46 -2.63 -17.45
C ALA A 52 0.31 -1.63 -17.65
N PHE A 53 -0.92 -2.16 -17.71
CA PHE A 53 -2.16 -1.42 -17.82
C PHE A 53 -2.98 -1.63 -16.54
N PHE A 54 -3.25 -0.53 -15.84
CA PHE A 54 -3.92 -0.57 -14.55
C PHE A 54 -5.38 -0.17 -14.68
N SER A 55 -6.23 -0.77 -13.84
CA SER A 55 -7.63 -0.36 -13.70
C SER A 55 -7.74 1.08 -13.18
N ALA A 56 -8.87 1.74 -13.43
CA ALA A 56 -9.11 3.10 -12.94
C ALA A 56 -9.24 3.19 -11.41
N GLN A 57 -9.61 2.08 -10.76
CA GLN A 57 -9.81 1.97 -9.31
C GLN A 57 -9.36 0.59 -8.82
N PRO A 58 -8.96 0.46 -7.54
CA PRO A 58 -8.65 -0.83 -6.95
C PRO A 58 -9.91 -1.70 -6.82
N LEU A 59 -9.73 -3.02 -6.69
CA LEU A 59 -10.84 -3.92 -6.35
C LEU A 59 -11.28 -3.67 -4.90
N ASN A 60 -10.30 -3.54 -4.00
CA ASN A 60 -10.51 -3.22 -2.59
C ASN A 60 -9.30 -2.45 -2.06
N ALA A 61 -9.53 -1.58 -1.08
CA ALA A 61 -8.48 -0.86 -0.38
C ALA A 61 -8.82 -0.77 1.11
N TRP A 62 -7.84 -1.00 1.97
CA TRP A 62 -8.01 -0.95 3.42
C TRP A 62 -6.98 -0.02 4.03
N GLY A 63 -7.39 0.81 4.98
CA GLY A 63 -6.48 1.42 5.93
C GLY A 63 -6.32 0.48 7.12
N ILE A 64 -5.10 0.06 7.46
CA ILE A 64 -4.84 -0.83 8.61
C ILE A 64 -4.38 -0.06 9.85
N GLY A 65 -4.50 1.28 9.81
CA GLY A 65 -4.08 2.20 10.84
C GLY A 65 -2.60 2.59 10.72
N ASN A 66 -2.21 3.63 11.45
CA ASN A 66 -0.84 4.16 11.41
C ASN A 66 -0.38 4.53 9.98
N TYR A 67 -1.32 5.06 9.18
CA TYR A 67 -1.16 5.48 7.78
C TYR A 67 -0.59 4.39 6.89
N GLN A 68 -0.95 3.14 7.20
CA GLN A 68 -0.64 1.98 6.40
C GLN A 68 -1.88 1.56 5.63
N TYR A 69 -1.67 1.19 4.38
CA TYR A 69 -2.73 0.83 3.46
C TYR A 69 -2.39 -0.49 2.79
N VAL A 70 -3.43 -1.27 2.54
CA VAL A 70 -3.37 -2.48 1.72
C VAL A 70 -4.27 -2.29 0.53
N ILE A 71 -3.69 -2.39 -0.66
CA ILE A 71 -4.39 -2.19 -1.93
C ILE A 71 -4.44 -3.52 -2.66
N ASN A 72 -5.64 -3.96 -3.03
CA ASN A 72 -5.86 -5.14 -3.86
C ASN A 72 -6.47 -4.71 -5.19
N ALA A 73 -5.79 -4.99 -6.29
CA ALA A 73 -6.21 -4.55 -7.61
C ALA A 73 -5.76 -5.50 -8.72
N GLU A 74 -6.19 -5.17 -9.94
CA GLU A 74 -5.85 -5.91 -11.15
C GLU A 74 -4.98 -5.06 -12.07
N VAL A 75 -4.03 -5.74 -12.71
CA VAL A 75 -3.13 -5.18 -13.73
C VAL A 75 -3.09 -6.13 -14.92
N GLU A 76 -3.26 -5.58 -16.11
CA GLU A 76 -3.04 -6.30 -17.36
C GLU A 76 -1.59 -6.06 -17.80
N ILE A 77 -0.87 -7.16 -18.02
CA ILE A 77 0.55 -7.15 -18.39
C ILE A 77 0.68 -7.73 -19.79
N ALA A 78 1.23 -6.92 -20.70
CA ALA A 78 1.54 -7.33 -22.06
C ALA A 78 3.05 -7.56 -22.20
N SER A 79 3.41 -8.68 -22.83
CA SER A 79 4.79 -8.99 -23.25
C SER A 79 4.85 -8.98 -24.78
N PRO A 80 6.02 -8.73 -25.39
CA PRO A 80 6.17 -8.73 -26.85
C PRO A 80 5.86 -10.10 -27.47
N ASP A 81 6.10 -11.19 -26.74
CA ASP A 81 6.06 -12.55 -27.27
C ASP A 81 4.81 -13.36 -26.86
N THR A 82 3.98 -12.83 -25.95
CA THR A 82 2.81 -13.53 -25.42
C THR A 82 1.57 -12.65 -25.40
N ALA A 83 0.39 -13.28 -25.39
CA ALA A 83 -0.86 -12.57 -25.15
C ALA A 83 -0.82 -11.83 -23.80
N SER A 84 -1.57 -10.73 -23.70
CA SER A 84 -1.70 -10.02 -22.44
C SER A 84 -2.37 -10.89 -21.39
N ILE A 85 -1.87 -10.80 -20.15
CA ILE A 85 -2.39 -11.55 -19.01
C ILE A 85 -2.87 -10.57 -17.95
N THR A 86 -4.06 -10.80 -17.41
CA THR A 86 -4.54 -10.07 -16.24
C THR A 86 -4.06 -10.77 -14.98
N ARG A 87 -3.41 -10.02 -14.08
CA ARG A 87 -2.95 -10.49 -12.78
C ARG A 87 -3.60 -9.66 -11.69
N ARG A 88 -3.90 -10.32 -10.57
CA ARG A 88 -4.27 -9.66 -9.32
C ARG A 88 -3.01 -9.44 -8.50
N TYR A 89 -2.90 -8.26 -7.92
CA TYR A 89 -1.79 -7.92 -7.05
C TYR A 89 -2.29 -7.33 -5.73
N ALA A 90 -1.48 -7.51 -4.70
CA ALA A 90 -1.64 -6.83 -3.41
C ALA A 90 -0.42 -5.97 -3.14
N CYS A 91 -0.63 -4.70 -2.80
CA CYS A 91 0.42 -3.75 -2.45
C CYS A 91 0.19 -3.22 -1.04
N ARG A 92 1.20 -3.37 -0.18
CA ARG A 92 1.23 -2.77 1.16
C ARG A 92 2.09 -1.52 1.10
N ILE A 93 1.50 -0.39 1.45
CA ILE A 93 2.14 0.92 1.33
C ILE A 93 1.90 1.76 2.58
N LYS A 94 2.88 2.56 2.98
CA LYS A 94 2.84 3.40 4.16
C LYS A 94 3.14 4.85 3.84
N TYR A 95 2.37 5.76 4.42
CA TYR A 95 2.70 7.18 4.45
C TYR A 95 3.63 7.50 5.63
N LYS A 96 4.78 8.12 5.34
CA LYS A 96 5.88 8.32 6.31
C LYS A 96 5.67 9.51 7.24
N LYS A 97 4.84 10.48 6.85
CA LYS A 97 4.69 11.76 7.60
C LYS A 97 3.54 11.75 8.62
N GLY A 98 2.86 10.63 8.79
CA GLY A 98 1.77 10.53 9.75
C GLY A 98 0.62 11.48 9.41
N ASP A 99 0.20 12.28 10.39
CA ASP A 99 -0.87 13.28 10.27
C ASP A 99 -0.55 14.46 9.34
N ASP A 100 0.73 14.72 9.02
CA ASP A 100 1.11 15.85 8.19
C ASP A 100 0.75 15.61 6.72
N GLN A 101 -0.41 16.12 6.29
CA GLN A 101 -0.89 15.96 4.91
C GLN A 101 -0.20 16.88 3.88
N SER A 102 0.70 17.78 4.29
CA SER A 102 1.32 18.76 3.36
C SER A 102 2.14 18.11 2.23
N GLY A 103 2.52 16.84 2.39
CA GLY A 103 3.36 16.11 1.46
C GLY A 103 2.73 14.85 0.87
N ILE A 104 1.40 14.70 0.90
CA ILE A 104 0.72 13.47 0.44
C ILE A 104 0.93 13.19 -1.05
N LEU A 105 1.17 14.22 -1.86
CA LEU A 105 1.44 14.06 -3.30
C LEU A 105 2.91 13.78 -3.62
N ASN A 106 3.81 13.84 -2.64
CA ASN A 106 5.23 13.55 -2.86
C ASN A 106 5.50 12.05 -2.63
N THR A 107 5.86 11.34 -3.69
CA THR A 107 6.21 9.90 -3.68
C THR A 107 7.25 9.54 -2.63
N ASP A 108 8.22 10.41 -2.33
CA ASP A 108 9.27 10.15 -1.33
C ASP A 108 8.72 9.97 0.09
N ASN A 109 7.54 10.55 0.35
CA ASN A 109 6.83 10.39 1.62
C ASN A 109 6.04 9.08 1.70
N TRP A 110 6.08 8.25 0.67
CA TRP A 110 5.46 6.93 0.65
C TRP A 110 6.52 5.83 0.63
N SER A 111 6.20 4.69 1.23
CA SER A 111 7.05 3.49 1.26
C SER A 111 6.20 2.31 0.82
N VAL A 112 6.59 1.61 -0.24
CA VAL A 112 5.99 0.31 -0.55
C VAL A 112 6.72 -0.74 0.28
N ASP A 113 6.01 -1.29 1.26
CA ASP A 113 6.56 -2.25 2.22
C ASP A 113 6.36 -3.71 1.77
N GLY A 114 5.63 -3.93 0.67
CA GLY A 114 5.45 -5.25 0.08
C GLY A 114 4.56 -5.24 -1.16
N LEU A 115 4.88 -6.10 -2.11
CA LEU A 115 4.12 -6.36 -3.32
C LEU A 115 3.99 -7.88 -3.49
N SER A 116 2.84 -8.35 -3.96
CA SER A 116 2.58 -9.78 -4.17
C SER A 116 1.66 -10.02 -5.35
N GLY A 117 1.80 -11.16 -6.02
CA GLY A 117 0.94 -11.59 -7.13
C GLY A 117 1.49 -11.25 -8.52
N ILE A 118 2.60 -10.51 -8.57
CA ILE A 118 3.33 -10.10 -9.78
C ILE A 118 4.86 -10.14 -9.57
N ASP A 119 5.31 -10.77 -8.49
CA ASP A 119 6.70 -10.90 -8.04
C ASP A 119 7.57 -11.82 -8.93
N GLU A 120 6.95 -12.61 -9.80
CA GLU A 120 7.64 -13.54 -10.72
C GLU A 120 7.90 -12.96 -12.12
N LEU A 121 7.54 -11.70 -12.39
CA LEU A 121 7.56 -11.07 -13.72
C LEU A 121 8.80 -10.19 -13.95
#